data_AF-A0A482ZUQ7-F1
#
_entry.id   AF-A0A482ZUQ7-F1
#
_cell.length_a   1.000
_cell.length_b   1.000
_cell.length_c   1.000
_cell.angle_alpha   90.00
_cell.angle_beta   90.00
_cell.angle_gamma   90.00
#
_symmetry.space_group_name_H-M   'P 1'
#
loop_
_entity.id
_entity.type
_entity.pdbx_description
1 polymer ?
#
loop_
_entity_poly.entity_id
_entity_poly.type
_entity_poly.pdbx_seq_one_letter_code
_entity_poly.pdbx_strand_id
1 'polypeptide(L)'
;MKKIHLLFIGLLLPFFAFAYNGGGLEGYEVGVKADVNKLKKITQKLVAPPFLPEHDQIATKKAKIIQIKMVIEEKEIEVEPGVFIWAFTYNGSVPGPIIVAHEGDYIELTLINPKTNLITT
;
A
#
# COMPACT_ATOMS: atom_id res chain seq x y z
N MET A 1 -42.11 -56.61 35.02
CA MET A 1 -41.29 -56.09 36.15
C MET A 1 -39.82 -56.16 35.78
N LYS A 2 -39.20 -54.99 35.59
CA LYS A 2 -37.82 -54.59 35.96
C LYS A 2 -37.50 -53.32 35.17
N LYS A 3 -37.72 -52.18 35.82
CA LYS A 3 -37.33 -50.85 35.32
C LYS A 3 -35.82 -50.72 35.51
N ILE A 4 -35.09 -50.36 34.46
CA ILE A 4 -33.71 -49.89 34.56
C ILE A 4 -33.72 -48.43 34.12
N HIS A 5 -33.53 -47.55 35.11
CA HIS A 5 -33.16 -46.16 34.89
C HIS A 5 -31.64 -46.13 34.67
N LEU A 6 -31.20 -45.65 33.51
CA LEU A 6 -29.82 -45.26 33.30
C LEU A 6 -29.81 -43.83 32.76
N LEU A 7 -29.39 -42.92 33.64
CA LEU A 7 -29.18 -41.50 33.41
C LEU A 7 -28.19 -41.29 32.25
N PHE A 8 -28.64 -40.62 31.17
CA PHE A 8 -27.72 -40.02 30.20
C PHE A 8 -27.38 -38.61 30.66
N ILE A 9 -26.16 -38.46 31.16
CA ILE A 9 -25.51 -37.20 31.49
C ILE A 9 -25.28 -36.43 30.17
N GLY A 10 -25.88 -35.24 30.05
CA GLY A 10 -25.70 -34.37 28.90
C GLY A 10 -24.25 -33.89 28.80
N LEU A 11 -23.59 -34.26 27.70
CA LEU A 11 -22.29 -33.70 27.33
C LEU A 11 -22.52 -32.31 26.70
N LEU A 12 -22.46 -31.27 27.53
CA LEU A 12 -22.49 -29.89 27.08
C LEU A 12 -21.11 -29.55 26.49
N LEU A 13 -20.93 -29.74 25.18
CA LEU A 13 -19.75 -29.24 24.47
C LEU A 13 -19.78 -27.70 24.51
N PRO A 14 -18.69 -27.01 24.91
CA PRO A 14 -18.66 -25.57 24.84
C PRO A 14 -18.65 -25.17 23.37
N PHE A 15 -19.73 -24.53 22.93
CA PHE A 15 -19.79 -23.83 21.65
C PHE A 15 -18.77 -22.68 21.72
N PHE A 16 -17.53 -22.94 21.28
CA PHE A 16 -16.56 -21.89 21.02
C PHE A 16 -17.09 -21.09 19.83
N ALA A 17 -17.71 -19.95 20.09
CA ALA A 17 -18.00 -18.98 19.05
C ALA A 17 -16.66 -18.48 18.50
N PHE A 18 -16.26 -18.98 17.34
CA PHE A 18 -15.22 -18.36 16.55
C PHE A 18 -15.73 -16.96 16.18
N ALA A 19 -15.16 -15.91 16.78
CA ALA A 19 -15.44 -14.55 16.36
C ALA A 19 -14.93 -14.40 14.92
N TYR A 20 -15.85 -14.39 13.96
CA TYR A 20 -15.56 -14.09 12.56
C TYR A 20 -15.18 -12.61 12.46
N ASN A 21 -13.87 -12.33 12.39
CA ASN A 21 -13.33 -10.97 12.23
C ASN A 21 -13.34 -10.50 10.75
N GLY A 22 -14.11 -11.13 9.87
CA GLY A 22 -14.23 -10.73 8.47
C GLY A 22 -15.36 -9.72 8.29
N GLY A 23 -15.03 -8.44 8.15
CA GLY A 23 -15.99 -7.49 7.58
C GLY A 23 -16.21 -7.81 6.11
N GLY A 24 -17.46 -7.92 5.67
CA GLY A 24 -17.83 -8.25 4.29
C GLY A 24 -19.35 -8.24 4.07
N LEU A 25 -19.79 -7.91 2.86
CA LEU A 25 -21.18 -8.10 2.43
C LEU A 25 -21.40 -9.58 2.07
N GLU A 26 -22.55 -10.13 2.44
CA GLU A 26 -22.92 -11.51 2.13
C GLU A 26 -22.93 -11.75 0.60
N GLY A 27 -22.29 -12.83 0.15
CA GLY A 27 -22.15 -13.16 -1.27
C GLY A 27 -20.92 -12.57 -1.98
N TYR A 28 -20.06 -11.84 -1.28
CA TYR A 28 -18.80 -11.33 -1.82
C TYR A 28 -17.60 -11.99 -1.11
N GLU A 29 -16.67 -12.57 -1.88
CA GLU A 29 -15.39 -13.00 -1.32
C GLU A 29 -14.57 -11.78 -0.93
N VAL A 30 -14.39 -11.58 0.37
CA VAL A 30 -13.47 -10.57 0.88
C VAL A 30 -12.08 -11.18 0.85
N GLY A 31 -11.20 -10.60 0.03
CA GLY A 31 -9.80 -11.01 -0.04
C GLY A 31 -9.15 -11.02 1.35
N VAL A 32 -8.31 -12.02 1.60
CA VAL A 32 -7.54 -12.10 2.85
C VAL A 32 -6.67 -10.84 2.97
N LYS A 33 -6.80 -10.11 4.07
CA LYS A 33 -5.95 -8.95 4.37
C LYS A 33 -4.49 -9.41 4.36
N ALA A 34 -3.69 -8.84 3.46
CA ALA A 34 -2.27 -9.13 3.40
C ALA A 34 -1.57 -8.72 4.71
N ASP A 35 -0.78 -9.64 5.29
CA ASP A 35 0.05 -9.37 6.45
C ASP A 35 1.33 -8.63 6.04
N VAL A 36 1.18 -7.34 5.75
CA VAL A 36 2.27 -6.47 5.29
C VAL A 36 3.31 -6.17 6.37
N ASN A 37 2.97 -6.35 7.65
CA ASN A 37 3.83 -5.96 8.78
C ASN A 37 5.11 -6.79 8.86
N LYS A 38 5.12 -7.99 8.28
CA LYS A 38 6.27 -8.90 8.26
C LYS A 38 7.19 -8.70 7.04
N LEU A 39 6.79 -7.85 6.08
CA LEU A 39 7.57 -7.64 4.87
C LEU A 39 8.77 -6.75 5.16
N LYS A 40 9.89 -7.05 4.50
CA LYS A 40 11.10 -6.22 4.57
C LYS A 40 10.80 -4.86 3.95
N LYS A 41 11.15 -3.78 4.64
CA LYS A 41 11.08 -2.41 4.10
C LYS A 41 12.41 -2.05 3.43
N ILE A 42 12.34 -1.44 2.26
CA ILE A 42 13.50 -0.95 1.49
C ILE A 42 13.19 0.47 1.02
N THR A 43 14.11 1.40 1.28
CA THR A 43 13.99 2.77 0.77
C THR A 43 14.54 2.84 -0.65
N GLN A 44 13.73 3.28 -1.61
CA GLN A 44 14.17 3.54 -2.97
C GLN A 44 14.47 5.03 -3.15
N LYS A 45 15.71 5.36 -3.52
CA LYS A 45 16.12 6.73 -3.82
C LYS A 45 15.66 7.09 -5.24
N LEU A 46 14.67 7.97 -5.32
CA LEU A 46 14.16 8.49 -6.60
C LEU A 46 15.20 9.42 -7.26
N VAL A 47 15.24 9.39 -8.58
CA VAL A 47 16.09 10.24 -9.43
C VAL A 47 15.25 10.96 -10.47
N ALA A 48 15.70 12.11 -10.94
CA ALA A 48 14.98 12.87 -11.96
C ALA A 48 14.93 12.09 -13.29
N PRO A 49 13.80 12.13 -14.02
CA PRO A 49 13.74 11.60 -15.38
C PRO A 49 14.80 12.24 -16.30
N PRO A 50 15.27 11.53 -17.34
CA PRO A 50 14.82 10.23 -17.82
C PRO A 50 15.47 9.02 -17.12
N PHE A 51 16.18 9.23 -16.02
CA PHE A 51 16.88 8.16 -15.31
C PHE A 51 15.96 7.33 -14.42
N LEU A 52 16.40 6.12 -14.10
CA LEU A 52 15.70 5.18 -13.21
C LEU A 52 16.48 5.04 -11.89
N PRO A 53 15.78 4.81 -10.77
CA PRO A 53 16.41 4.36 -9.53
C PRO A 53 17.20 3.07 -9.74
N GLU A 54 18.18 2.81 -8.87
CA GLU A 54 18.88 1.53 -8.83
C GLU A 54 17.89 0.38 -8.57
N HIS A 55 17.95 -0.66 -9.39
CA HIS A 55 17.05 -1.82 -9.33
C HIS A 55 17.66 -3.03 -10.02
N ASP A 56 17.19 -4.22 -9.63
CA ASP A 56 17.41 -5.46 -10.35
C ASP A 56 16.21 -5.74 -11.27
N GLN A 57 16.45 -6.28 -12.46
CA GLN A 57 15.37 -6.69 -13.39
C GLN A 57 14.72 -8.02 -12.98
N ILE A 58 15.46 -8.87 -12.26
CA ILE A 58 14.97 -10.18 -11.80
C ILE A 58 14.45 -10.04 -10.39
N ALA A 59 13.17 -10.38 -10.20
CA ALA A 59 12.54 -10.33 -8.90
C ALA A 59 13.23 -11.25 -7.88
N THR A 60 13.48 -10.71 -6.69
CA THR A 60 13.76 -11.54 -5.51
C THR A 60 12.50 -12.33 -5.14
N LYS A 61 12.61 -13.61 -4.77
CA LYS A 61 11.46 -14.50 -4.44
C LYS A 61 10.56 -14.03 -3.29
N LYS A 62 10.86 -12.94 -2.60
CA LYS A 62 10.08 -12.43 -1.46
C LYS A 62 9.59 -11.02 -1.74
N ALA A 63 8.29 -10.79 -1.55
CA ALA A 63 7.68 -9.48 -1.56
C ALA A 63 8.30 -8.56 -0.49
N LYS A 64 8.32 -7.27 -0.78
CA LYS A 64 8.87 -6.23 0.10
C LYS A 64 7.99 -4.98 0.06
N ILE A 65 8.21 -4.10 1.03
CA ILE A 65 7.65 -2.74 1.04
C ILE A 65 8.74 -1.80 0.49
N ILE A 66 8.45 -1.11 -0.61
CA ILE A 66 9.31 -0.08 -1.19
C ILE A 66 8.83 1.27 -0.67
N GLN A 67 9.64 1.86 0.21
CA GLN A 67 9.39 3.17 0.80
C GLN A 67 9.95 4.26 -0.12
N ILE A 68 9.09 5.21 -0.48
CA ILE A 68 9.45 6.36 -1.29
C ILE A 68 8.91 7.64 -0.66
N LYS A 69 9.58 8.74 -0.97
CA LYS A 69 9.21 10.08 -0.53
C LYS A 69 9.17 10.98 -1.75
N MET A 70 8.03 11.65 -1.95
CA MET A 70 7.88 12.69 -2.97
C MET A 70 7.44 14.00 -2.34
N VAL A 71 8.00 15.10 -2.83
CA VAL A 71 7.63 16.46 -2.44
C VAL A 71 6.94 17.10 -3.63
N ILE A 72 5.75 17.66 -3.41
CA ILE A 72 5.04 18.44 -4.41
C ILE A 72 5.73 19.80 -4.50
N GLU A 73 6.09 20.21 -5.71
CA GLU A 73 6.63 21.54 -5.98
C GLU A 73 5.78 22.21 -7.06
N GLU A 74 5.15 23.31 -6.70
CA GLU A 74 4.53 24.25 -7.64
C GLU A 74 5.58 25.23 -8.15
N LYS A 75 5.71 25.35 -9.46
CA LYS A 75 6.67 26.28 -10.08
C LYS A 75 6.25 26.68 -11.49
N GLU A 76 6.68 27.87 -11.90
CA GLU A 76 6.62 28.25 -13.31
C GLU A 76 7.72 27.53 -14.09
N ILE A 77 7.38 26.96 -15.25
CA ILE A 77 8.33 26.36 -16.20
C ILE A 77 8.10 26.91 -17.60
N GLU A 78 9.19 27.08 -18.35
CA GLU A 78 9.15 27.41 -19.78
C GLU A 78 8.99 26.11 -20.59
N VAL A 79 7.98 26.05 -21.46
CA VAL A 79 7.70 24.86 -22.30
C VAL A 79 8.08 25.08 -23.76
N GLU A 80 8.03 26.34 -24.20
CA GLU A 80 8.52 26.83 -25.49
C GLU A 80 9.10 28.23 -25.27
N PRO A 81 9.98 28.74 -26.17
CA PRO A 81 10.54 30.08 -26.01
C PRO A 81 9.48 31.16 -25.75
N GLY A 82 9.49 31.72 -24.54
CA GLY A 82 8.53 32.75 -24.09
C GLY A 82 7.15 32.24 -23.66
N VAL A 83 6.91 30.93 -23.65
CA VAL A 83 5.65 30.32 -23.21
C VAL A 83 5.86 29.60 -21.89
N PHE A 84 5.18 30.09 -20.85
CA PHE A 84 5.30 29.60 -19.49
C PHE A 84 3.99 28.98 -19.02
N ILE A 85 4.11 27.93 -18.20
CA ILE A 85 2.99 27.33 -17.49
C ILE A 85 3.30 27.22 -16.00
N TRP A 86 2.24 27.27 -15.18
CA TRP A 86 2.33 26.89 -13.77
C TRP A 86 2.25 25.37 -13.64
N ALA A 87 3.38 24.73 -13.33
CA ALA A 87 3.49 23.28 -13.25
C ALA A 87 3.32 22.77 -11.81
N PHE A 88 2.54 21.70 -11.68
CA PHE A 88 2.39 20.91 -10.46
C PHE A 88 3.26 19.67 -10.60
N THR A 89 4.38 19.65 -9.87
CA THR A 89 5.43 18.64 -10.09
C THR A 89 5.59 17.73 -8.88
N TYR A 90 6.05 16.50 -9.12
CA TYR A 90 6.55 15.62 -8.08
C TYR A 90 8.08 15.66 -8.12
N ASN A 91 8.72 16.03 -7.01
CA ASN A 91 10.16 16.27 -6.90
C ASN A 91 10.72 17.28 -7.91
N GLY A 92 9.94 18.31 -8.26
CA GLY A 92 10.43 19.43 -9.07
C GLY A 92 10.55 19.15 -10.58
N SER A 93 10.16 17.97 -11.05
CA SER A 93 10.29 17.56 -12.47
C SER A 93 8.93 17.27 -13.13
N VAL A 94 8.87 17.51 -14.45
CA VAL A 94 7.77 17.08 -15.33
C VAL A 94 8.36 16.17 -16.43
N PRO A 95 8.01 14.87 -16.49
CA PRO A 95 7.19 14.13 -15.53
C PRO A 95 7.87 13.95 -14.16
N GLY A 96 7.14 13.41 -13.18
CA GLY A 96 7.73 13.01 -11.90
C GLY A 96 8.70 11.83 -12.02
N PRO A 97 9.51 11.55 -10.98
CA PRO A 97 10.40 10.39 -10.95
C PRO A 97 9.67 9.05 -11.13
N ILE A 98 10.36 8.10 -11.77
CA ILE A 98 9.84 6.74 -11.96
C ILE A 98 10.08 5.91 -10.69
N ILE A 99 9.05 5.17 -10.26
CA ILE A 99 9.11 4.19 -9.19
C ILE A 99 9.25 2.81 -9.82
N VAL A 100 10.24 2.01 -9.38
CA VAL A 100 10.47 0.66 -9.92
C VAL A 100 10.17 -0.38 -8.85
N ALA A 101 9.33 -1.36 -9.17
CA ALA A 101 8.88 -2.40 -8.25
C ALA A 101 8.67 -3.73 -8.98
N HIS A 102 8.60 -4.82 -8.21
CA HIS A 102 8.22 -6.13 -8.74
C HIS A 102 6.77 -6.46 -8.40
N GLU A 103 6.21 -7.44 -9.11
CA GLU A 103 4.89 -7.98 -8.79
C GLU A 103 4.84 -8.48 -7.34
N GLY A 104 3.77 -8.12 -6.62
CA GLY A 104 3.57 -8.47 -5.21
C GLY A 104 4.30 -7.58 -4.20
N ASP A 105 5.17 -6.66 -4.64
CA ASP A 105 5.70 -5.61 -3.77
C ASP A 105 4.62 -4.60 -3.40
N TYR A 106 4.80 -3.95 -2.25
CA TYR A 106 3.93 -2.88 -1.75
C TYR A 106 4.67 -1.55 -1.84
N ILE A 107 4.00 -0.50 -2.30
CA ILE A 107 4.57 0.86 -2.31
C ILE A 107 4.06 1.62 -1.10
N GLU A 108 4.99 2.09 -0.27
CA GLU A 108 4.70 2.99 0.84
C GLU A 108 5.16 4.40 0.44
N LEU A 109 4.21 5.20 -0.08
CA LEU A 109 4.47 6.57 -0.53
C LEU A 109 4.20 7.58 0.59
N THR A 110 5.25 8.30 0.98
CA THR A 110 5.11 9.56 1.72
C THR A 110 5.05 10.72 0.72
N LEU A 111 3.87 11.28 0.52
CA LEU A 111 3.68 12.48 -0.31
C LEU A 111 3.61 13.72 0.59
N ILE A 112 4.45 14.71 0.31
CA ILE A 112 4.55 15.94 1.10
C ILE A 112 4.06 17.09 0.25
N ASN A 113 3.10 17.85 0.80
CA ASN A 113 2.69 19.13 0.28
C ASN A 113 3.26 20.25 1.16
N PRO A 114 4.35 20.95 0.75
CA PRO A 114 4.88 22.08 1.48
C PRO A 114 3.89 23.24 1.60
N LYS A 115 3.96 24.00 2.70
CA LYS A 115 3.14 25.21 2.90
C LYS A 115 3.42 26.34 1.90
N THR A 116 4.51 26.23 1.14
CA THR A 116 4.88 27.19 0.09
C THR A 116 4.02 27.03 -1.18
N ASN A 117 3.35 25.90 -1.35
CA ASN A 117 2.45 25.67 -2.46
C ASN A 117 1.19 26.52 -2.28
N LEU A 118 0.74 27.14 -3.38
CA LEU A 118 -0.27 28.19 -3.34
C LEU A 118 -1.69 27.63 -3.35
N ILE A 119 -1.88 26.41 -3.87
CA ILE A 119 -3.19 25.79 -4.00
C ILE A 119 -3.44 24.81 -2.85
N THR A 120 -3.69 25.38 -1.67
CA THR A 120 -4.22 24.63 -0.51
C THR A 120 -5.45 25.36 0.01
N THR A 121 -6.64 24.89 -0.37
CA THR A 121 -7.92 25.36 0.20
C THR A 121 -8.23 24.62 1.49
#